data_AF-A0A2N3FX04-F1
#
_entry.id   AF-A0A2N3FX04-F1
#
_cell.length_a   1.000
_cell.length_b   1.000
_cell.length_c   1.000
_cell.angle_alpha   90.00
_cell.angle_beta   90.00
_cell.angle_gamma   90.00
#
_symmetry.space_group_name_H-M   'P 1'
#
loop_
_entity.id
_entity.type
_entity.pdbx_description
1 polymer ?
#
loop_
_entity_poly.entity_id
_entity_poly.type
_entity_poly.pdbx_seq_one_letter_code
_entity_poly.pdbx_strand_id
1 'polypeptide(L)'
;MRPEFLKAMEEFDATIGEPLKPALREMLRLRCSHINGCSFSVRMHSESLASLGVRVDLISALARPVKLMREDLVTPAEAAALRFAEVLTDPPRGLEIEARSEVAEYFKSRQVGAIVEVVALINAWNRVTRGME
;
A
#
# COMPACT_ATOMS: atom_id res chain seq x y z
N MET A 1 -18.38 -10.38 11.35
CA MET A 1 -17.24 -11.28 11.08
C MET A 1 -17.07 -12.25 12.23
N ARG A 2 -16.61 -13.49 12.01
CA ARG A 2 -16.19 -14.38 13.11
C ARG A 2 -14.94 -13.81 13.81
N PRO A 3 -14.88 -13.73 15.15
CA PRO A 3 -13.72 -13.17 15.87
C PRO A 3 -12.39 -13.86 15.54
N GLU A 4 -12.41 -15.18 15.33
CA GLU A 4 -11.21 -15.97 15.03
C GLU A 4 -10.60 -15.60 13.67
N PHE A 5 -11.45 -15.17 12.72
CA PHE A 5 -10.98 -14.71 11.41
C PHE A 5 -10.28 -13.35 11.51
N LEU A 6 -10.84 -12.40 12.27
CA LEU A 6 -10.19 -11.09 12.47
C LEU A 6 -8.85 -11.25 13.18
N LYS A 7 -8.81 -12.06 14.24
CA LYS A 7 -7.58 -12.37 14.96
C LYS A 7 -6.52 -12.99 14.06
N ALA A 8 -6.88 -13.95 13.22
CA ALA A 8 -5.95 -14.57 12.28
C ALA A 8 -5.40 -13.56 11.25
N MET A 9 -6.23 -12.62 10.78
CA MET A 9 -5.76 -11.56 9.90
C MET A 9 -4.80 -10.59 10.60
N GLU A 10 -5.08 -10.19 11.85
CA GLU A 10 -4.19 -9.34 12.66
C GLU A 10 -2.83 -9.99 12.91
N GLU A 11 -2.83 -11.28 13.30
CA GLU A 11 -1.61 -12.05 13.53
C GLU A 11 -0.79 -12.20 12.25
N PHE A 12 -1.45 -12.42 11.12
CA PHE A 12 -0.78 -12.48 9.83
C PHE A 12 -0.16 -11.12 9.46
N ASP A 13 -0.90 -10.03 9.67
CA ASP A 13 -0.47 -8.66 9.33
C ASP A 13 0.75 -8.19 10.12
N ALA A 14 0.92 -8.67 11.35
CA ALA A 14 2.00 -8.28 12.24
C ALA A 14 3.41 -8.50 11.66
N THR A 15 3.56 -9.43 10.71
CA THR A 15 4.87 -9.79 10.12
C THR A 15 5.07 -9.27 8.70
N ILE A 16 4.04 -8.66 8.11
CA ILE A 16 4.00 -8.39 6.67
C ILE A 16 4.86 -7.19 6.30
N GLY A 17 5.64 -7.39 5.23
CA GLY A 17 6.48 -6.35 4.66
C GLY A 17 7.74 -6.01 5.46
N GLU A 18 8.19 -6.87 6.39
CA GLU A 18 9.38 -6.65 7.25
C GLU A 18 10.62 -6.09 6.52
N PRO A 19 10.98 -6.53 5.29
CA PRO A 19 12.12 -5.98 4.55
C PRO A 19 11.97 -4.51 4.07
N LEU A 20 10.79 -3.90 4.26
CA LEU A 20 10.48 -2.54 3.83
C LEU A 20 10.47 -1.56 5.01
N LYS A 21 10.87 -0.32 4.74
CA LYS A 21 10.75 0.77 5.71
C LYS A 21 9.28 0.90 6.18
N PRO A 22 9.01 1.14 7.48
CA PRO A 22 7.65 1.32 7.98
C PRO A 22 6.83 2.36 7.19
N ALA A 23 7.44 3.51 6.88
CA ALA A 23 6.78 4.55 6.09
C ALA A 23 6.34 4.04 4.71
N LEU A 24 7.18 3.29 3.99
CA LEU A 24 6.82 2.73 2.69
C LEU A 24 5.65 1.76 2.80
N ARG A 25 5.62 0.89 3.81
CA ARG A 25 4.49 -0.02 4.04
C ARG A 25 3.19 0.77 4.19
N GLU A 26 3.18 1.79 5.03
CA GLU A 26 1.98 2.60 5.27
C GLU A 26 1.58 3.44 4.06
N MET A 27 2.53 3.93 3.25
CA MET A 27 2.24 4.62 1.99
C MET A 27 1.53 3.69 1.00
N LEU A 28 2.00 2.44 0.87
CA LEU A 28 1.36 1.42 0.02
C LEU A 28 -0.07 1.15 0.52
N ARG A 29 -0.24 0.94 1.83
CA ARG A 29 -1.56 0.67 2.44
C ARG A 29 -2.54 1.82 2.22
N LEU A 30 -2.10 3.05 2.45
CA LEU A 30 -2.92 4.25 2.24
C LEU A 30 -3.33 4.38 0.77
N ARG A 31 -2.38 4.23 -0.16
CA ARG A 31 -2.66 4.34 -1.60
C ARG A 31 -3.68 3.30 -2.07
N CYS A 32 -3.50 2.03 -1.68
CA CYS A 32 -4.44 0.95 -2.00
C CYS A 32 -5.83 1.23 -1.40
N SER A 33 -5.88 1.74 -0.17
CA SER A 33 -7.14 2.07 0.52
C SER A 33 -7.90 3.20 -0.17
N HIS A 34 -7.19 4.19 -0.73
CA HIS A 34 -7.80 5.23 -1.56
C HIS A 34 -8.40 4.67 -2.85
N ILE A 35 -7.71 3.75 -3.55
CA ILE A 35 -8.26 3.09 -4.76
C ILE A 35 -9.51 2.29 -4.40
N ASN A 36 -9.46 1.54 -3.30
CA ASN A 36 -10.55 0.70 -2.84
C ASN A 36 -11.71 1.48 -2.18
N GLY A 37 -11.56 2.78 -1.92
CA GLY A 37 -12.56 3.60 -1.26
C GLY A 37 -12.86 3.21 0.19
N CYS A 38 -11.89 2.64 0.92
CA CYS A 38 -12.08 2.24 2.32
C CYS A 38 -11.81 3.41 3.28
N SER A 39 -12.86 4.12 3.71
CA SER A 39 -12.74 5.34 4.52
C SER A 39 -12.02 5.10 5.86
N PHE A 40 -12.33 3.98 6.52
CA PHE A 40 -11.70 3.58 7.77
C PHE A 40 -10.20 3.35 7.61
N SER A 41 -9.79 2.55 6.60
CA SER A 41 -8.37 2.28 6.35
C SER A 41 -7.62 3.53 5.89
N VAL A 42 -8.26 4.42 5.11
CA VAL A 42 -7.68 5.72 4.73
C VAL A 42 -7.35 6.53 5.97
N ARG A 43 -8.29 6.65 6.92
CA ARG A 43 -8.05 7.39 8.17
C ARG A 43 -6.92 6.76 8.98
N MET A 44 -7.00 5.45 9.25
CA MET A 44 -6.01 4.72 10.04
C MET A 44 -4.59 4.84 9.48
N HIS A 45 -4.40 4.61 8.19
CA HIS A 45 -3.05 4.67 7.59
C HIS A 45 -2.54 6.10 7.43
N SER A 46 -3.42 7.10 7.32
CA SER A 46 -3.04 8.52 7.38
C SER A 46 -2.50 8.90 8.78
N GLU A 47 -3.20 8.48 9.84
CA GLU A 47 -2.78 8.69 11.24
C GLU A 47 -1.44 7.98 11.55
N SER A 48 -1.25 6.78 10.99
CA SER A 48 -0.02 5.99 11.08
C SER A 48 1.16 6.69 10.41
N LEU A 49 0.99 7.18 9.17
CA LEU A 49 2.01 7.96 8.45
C LEU A 49 2.38 9.25 9.18
N ALA A 50 1.40 9.97 9.71
CA ALA A 50 1.65 11.18 10.50
C ALA A 50 2.49 10.86 11.75
N SER A 51 2.19 9.75 12.41
CA SER A 51 2.94 9.27 13.60
C SER A 51 4.38 8.84 13.26
N LEU A 52 4.63 8.42 12.01
CA LEU A 52 5.97 8.15 11.47
C LEU A 52 6.72 9.41 11.00
N GLY A 53 6.13 10.60 11.16
CA GLY A 53 6.73 11.88 10.77
C GLY A 53 6.72 12.15 9.27
N VAL A 54 5.86 11.46 8.51
CA VAL A 54 5.72 11.70 7.07
C VAL A 54 5.02 13.04 6.84
N ARG A 55 5.52 13.80 5.85
CA ARG A 55 5.00 15.14 5.56
C ARG A 55 3.53 15.10 5.15
N VAL A 56 2.76 16.09 5.60
CA VAL A 56 1.31 16.20 5.34
C VAL A 56 0.99 16.35 3.84
N ASP A 57 1.85 17.03 3.09
CA ASP A 57 1.71 17.18 1.63
C ASP A 57 1.83 15.84 0.90
N LEU A 58 2.76 14.97 1.32
CA LEU A 58 2.89 13.60 0.81
C LEU A 58 1.68 12.74 1.20
N ILE A 59 1.22 12.78 2.45
CA ILE A 59 0.02 12.03 2.89
C ILE A 59 -1.19 12.41 2.02
N SER A 60 -1.37 13.71 1.78
CA SER A 60 -2.46 14.23 0.94
C SER A 60 -2.31 13.81 -0.53
N ALA A 61 -1.08 13.77 -1.04
CA ALA A 61 -0.79 13.36 -2.42
C ALA A 61 -1.14 11.89 -2.69
N LEU A 62 -1.04 11.01 -1.69
CA LEU A 62 -1.38 9.58 -1.80
C LEU A 62 -2.87 9.31 -2.11
N ALA A 63 -3.73 10.31 -2.00
CA ALA A 63 -5.11 10.24 -2.47
C ALA A 63 -5.24 10.21 -4.00
N ARG A 64 -4.19 10.55 -4.74
CA ARG A 64 -4.18 10.65 -6.21
C ARG A 64 -3.24 9.64 -6.84
N PRO A 65 -3.41 9.33 -8.14
CA PRO A 65 -2.49 8.46 -8.86
C PRO A 65 -1.04 8.92 -8.79
N VAL A 66 -0.10 7.97 -8.64
CA VAL A 66 1.34 8.25 -8.47
C VAL A 66 1.89 9.10 -9.61
N LYS A 67 1.45 8.83 -10.85
CA LYS A 67 1.84 9.59 -12.05
C LYS A 67 1.46 11.07 -12.03
N LEU A 68 0.61 11.50 -11.10
CA LEU A 68 0.18 12.90 -10.93
C LEU A 68 0.84 13.59 -9.74
N MET A 69 1.70 12.88 -8.99
CA MET A 69 2.47 13.46 -7.89
C MET A 69 3.60 14.33 -8.43
N ARG A 70 4.01 15.35 -7.65
CA ARG A 70 5.25 16.07 -7.93
C ARG A 70 6.44 15.15 -7.66
N GLU A 71 7.46 15.25 -8.51
CA GLU A 71 8.66 14.39 -8.46
C GLU A 71 9.45 14.51 -7.15
N ASP A 72 9.31 15.62 -6.40
CA ASP A 72 10.02 15.86 -5.15
C ASP A 72 9.31 15.33 -3.89
N LEU A 73 8.13 14.71 -4.05
CA LEU A 73 7.38 14.17 -2.92
C LEU A 73 7.88 12.80 -2.46
N VAL A 74 8.35 11.98 -3.40
CA VAL A 74 8.81 10.60 -3.17
C VAL A 74 10.08 10.34 -3.96
N THR A 75 10.91 9.41 -3.50
CA THR A 75 12.05 8.92 -4.27
C THR A 75 11.59 8.10 -5.48
N PRO A 76 12.45 7.91 -6.51
CA PRO A 76 12.12 7.04 -7.65
C PRO A 76 11.75 5.61 -7.22
N ALA A 77 12.43 5.07 -6.20
CA ALA A 77 12.12 3.76 -5.65
C ALA A 77 10.71 3.71 -5.01
N GLU A 78 10.34 4.73 -4.23
CA GLU A 78 9.01 4.82 -3.62
C GLU A 78 7.92 5.00 -4.68
N ALA A 79 8.16 5.82 -5.71
CA ALA A 79 7.25 6.00 -6.84
C ALA A 79 7.01 4.67 -7.58
N ALA A 80 8.07 3.91 -7.88
CA ALA A 80 7.96 2.60 -8.52
C ALA A 80 7.13 1.63 -7.65
N ALA A 81 7.42 1.55 -6.35
CA ALA A 81 6.68 0.68 -5.43
C ALA A 81 5.19 1.06 -5.34
N LEU A 82 4.89 2.36 -5.23
CA LEU A 82 3.51 2.86 -5.21
C LEU A 82 2.80 2.55 -6.52
N ARG A 83 3.44 2.80 -7.67
CA ARG A 83 2.87 2.52 -8.99
C ARG A 83 2.54 1.04 -9.16
N PHE A 84 3.42 0.15 -8.71
CA PHE A 84 3.17 -1.28 -8.73
C PHE A 84 2.01 -1.69 -7.81
N ALA A 85 1.89 -1.06 -6.63
CA ALA A 85 0.73 -1.25 -5.76
C ALA A 85 -0.59 -0.79 -6.40
N GLU A 86 -0.59 0.28 -7.20
CA GLU A 86 -1.78 0.69 -7.97
C GLU A 86 -2.21 -0.41 -8.95
N VAL A 87 -1.27 -0.95 -9.74
CA VAL A 87 -1.55 -2.04 -10.70
C VAL A 87 -2.08 -3.28 -9.99
N LEU A 88 -1.48 -3.66 -8.87
CA LEU A 88 -1.90 -4.86 -8.14
C LEU A 88 -3.26 -4.69 -7.45
N THR A 89 -3.64 -3.47 -7.09
CA THR A 89 -4.90 -3.19 -6.40
C THR A 89 -6.09 -3.20 -7.35
N ASP A 90 -5.94 -2.56 -8.52
CA ASP A 90 -6.95 -2.53 -9.57
C ASP A 90 -6.29 -2.84 -10.92
N PRO A 91 -5.97 -4.12 -11.18
CA PRO A 91 -5.26 -4.49 -12.39
C PRO A 91 -6.15 -4.17 -13.61
N PRO A 92 -5.61 -3.54 -14.66
CA PRO A 92 -6.28 -3.54 -15.95
C PRO A 92 -6.49 -5.00 -16.41
N ARG A 93 -7.12 -5.24 -17.56
CA ARG A 93 -7.46 -6.61 -18.03
C ARG A 93 -6.28 -7.61 -18.12
N GLY A 94 -5.04 -7.20 -17.80
CA GLY A 94 -3.92 -8.01 -17.34
C GLY A 94 -2.98 -7.21 -16.44
N LEU A 95 -1.99 -7.88 -15.83
CA LEU A 95 -0.92 -7.22 -15.08
C LEU A 95 -0.01 -6.46 -16.04
N GLU A 96 0.26 -5.19 -15.77
CA GLU A 96 1.31 -4.42 -16.46
C GLU A 96 2.68 -4.96 -16.02
N ILE A 97 3.30 -5.78 -16.85
CA ILE A 97 4.58 -6.45 -16.55
C ILE A 97 5.69 -5.42 -16.33
N GLU A 98 5.61 -4.30 -17.04
CA GLU A 98 6.53 -3.16 -16.96
C GLU A 98 6.61 -2.61 -15.52
N ALA A 99 5.48 -2.49 -14.82
CA ALA A 99 5.47 -2.01 -13.43
C ALA A 99 6.22 -2.94 -12.47
N ARG A 100 6.20 -4.26 -12.74
CA ARG A 100 7.00 -5.23 -11.96
C ARG A 100 8.50 -5.08 -12.28
N SER A 101 8.83 -4.88 -13.55
CA SER A 101 10.22 -4.69 -13.99
C SER A 101 10.84 -3.42 -13.40
N GLU A 102 10.10 -2.31 -13.41
CA GLU A 102 10.54 -1.03 -12.82
C GLU A 102 10.85 -1.15 -11.32
N VAL A 103 9.99 -1.82 -10.55
CA VAL A 103 10.25 -2.04 -9.11
C VAL A 103 11.50 -2.89 -8.89
N ALA A 104 11.76 -3.87 -9.76
CA ALA A 104 12.94 -4.74 -9.64
C ALA A 104 14.27 -3.99 -9.88
N GLU A 105 14.25 -2.78 -10.46
CA GLU A 105 15.44 -1.93 -10.59
C GLU A 105 15.90 -1.36 -9.24
N TYR A 106 14.96 -1.17 -8.30
CA TYR A 106 15.22 -0.52 -7.01
C TYR A 106 15.21 -1.48 -5.82
N PHE A 107 14.51 -2.62 -5.93
CA PHE A 107 14.26 -3.53 -4.82
C PHE A 107 14.76 -4.94 -5.12
N LYS A 108 15.37 -5.58 -4.11
CA LYS A 108 15.73 -7.01 -4.20
C LYS A 108 14.48 -7.88 -4.20
N SER A 109 14.56 -9.09 -4.73
CA SER A 109 13.42 -10.02 -4.85
C SER A 109 12.61 -10.19 -3.56
N ARG A 110 13.28 -10.24 -2.39
CA ARG A 110 12.59 -10.32 -1.09
C ARG A 110 11.78 -9.06 -0.76
N GLN A 111 12.27 -7.88 -1.12
CA GLN A 111 11.54 -6.61 -0.96
C GLN A 111 10.40 -6.47 -1.96
N VAL A 112 10.57 -6.95 -3.20
CA VAL A 112 9.46 -7.02 -4.16
C VAL A 112 8.33 -7.92 -3.64
N GLY A 113 8.68 -9.10 -3.10
CA GLY A 113 7.73 -9.98 -2.42
C GLY A 113 7.01 -9.28 -1.27
N ALA A 114 7.75 -8.57 -0.42
CA ALA A 114 7.20 -7.77 0.67
C ALA A 114 6.20 -6.68 0.20
N ILE A 115 6.42 -6.06 -0.96
CA ILE A 115 5.46 -5.11 -1.55
C ILE A 115 4.17 -5.85 -1.92
N VAL A 116 4.28 -7.01 -2.58
CA VAL A 116 3.11 -7.84 -2.96
C VAL A 116 2.33 -8.28 -1.71
N GLU A 117 3.02 -8.72 -0.66
CA GLU A 117 2.40 -9.12 0.62
C GLU A 117 1.57 -7.98 1.23
N VAL A 118 2.16 -6.78 1.33
CA VAL A 118 1.48 -5.59 1.87
C VAL A 118 0.24 -5.26 1.03
N VAL A 119 0.36 -5.25 -0.30
CA VAL A 119 -0.75 -4.93 -1.22
C VAL A 119 -1.86 -5.96 -1.13
N ALA A 120 -1.53 -7.26 -1.08
CA ALA A 120 -2.51 -8.33 -0.97
C ALA A 120 -3.30 -8.20 0.35
N LEU A 121 -2.60 -7.99 1.47
CA LEU A 121 -3.24 -7.97 2.77
C LEU A 121 -4.07 -6.70 3.01
N ILE A 122 -3.62 -5.53 2.57
CA ILE A 122 -4.45 -4.31 2.67
C ILE A 122 -5.70 -4.43 1.80
N ASN A 123 -5.60 -5.07 0.63
CA ASN A 123 -6.75 -5.35 -0.23
C ASN A 123 -7.77 -6.27 0.46
N ALA A 124 -7.30 -7.27 1.21
CA ALA A 124 -8.15 -8.12 2.03
C ALA A 124 -8.81 -7.32 3.16
N TRP A 125 -8.03 -6.52 3.90
CA TRP A 125 -8.54 -5.63 4.95
C TRP A 125 -9.60 -4.65 4.44
N ASN A 126 -9.36 -3.99 3.31
CA ASN A 126 -10.32 -3.06 2.72
C ASN A 126 -11.64 -3.75 2.36
N ARG A 127 -11.61 -5.00 1.86
CA ARG A 127 -12.82 -5.79 1.56
C ARG A 127 -13.57 -6.18 2.83
N VAL A 128 -12.82 -6.62 3.85
CA VAL A 128 -13.34 -6.96 5.17
C VAL A 128 -14.04 -5.78 5.82
N THR A 129 -13.37 -4.63 5.87
CA THR A 129 -13.91 -3.42 6.51
C THR A 129 -15.11 -2.89 5.75
N ARG A 130 -15.00 -2.72 4.42
CA ARG A 130 -16.12 -2.21 3.60
C ARG A 130 -17.32 -3.16 3.55
N GLY A 131 -17.09 -4.48 3.60
CA GLY A 131 -18.18 -5.45 3.64
C GLY A 131 -18.90 -5.52 4.99
N MET A 132 -18.39 -4.81 6.00
CA MET A 132 -18.92 -4.72 7.36
C MET A 132 -19.43 -3.30 7.70
N GLU A 133 -19.26 -2.34 6.80
CA GLU A 133 -19.93 -1.02 6.83
C GLU A 133 -21.40 -1.18 6.40
#